data_AF-A0A819W8E1-F1
#
_entry.id   AF-A0A819W8E1-F1
#
_cell.length_a   1.000
_cell.length_b   1.000
_cell.length_c   1.000
_cell.angle_alpha   90.00
_cell.angle_beta   90.00
_cell.angle_gamma   90.00
#
_symmetry.space_group_name_H-M   'P 1'
#
loop_
_entity.id
_entity.type
_entity.pdbx_description
1 polymer ?
#
loop_
_entity_poly.entity_id
_entity_poly.type
_entity_poly.pdbx_seq_one_letter_code
_entity_poly.pdbx_strand_id
1 'polypeptide(L)'
;MATLIRYEVHGRITIKGEQPKFYGDEILYISVRDSLRHDAPCIELGSQTIRLYREQSIPIDYQCLYDPYRAHMKFSEIKTIPGGITLSARIERNEKLLYINDTDIPLVDNIDIQLVKVE
;
A
#
# COMPACT_ATOMS: atom_id res chain seq x y z
N MET A 1 21.74 -18.82 10.02
CA MET A 1 20.60 -17.98 10.38
C MET A 1 20.53 -16.86 9.36
N ALA A 2 19.50 -16.81 8.52
CA ALA A 2 19.34 -15.72 7.56
C ALA A 2 18.78 -14.51 8.31
N THR A 3 19.55 -13.43 8.40
CA THR A 3 19.07 -12.15 8.91
C THR A 3 18.05 -11.61 7.92
N LEU A 4 16.77 -11.63 8.30
CA LEU A 4 15.71 -11.06 7.48
C LEU A 4 15.86 -9.53 7.53
N ILE A 5 16.46 -8.93 6.51
CA ILE A 5 16.56 -7.47 6.42
C ILE A 5 15.16 -6.97 6.04
N ARG A 6 14.46 -6.37 7.00
CA ARG A 6 13.16 -5.73 6.77
C ARG A 6 13.39 -4.25 6.57
N TYR A 7 12.90 -3.75 5.44
CA TYR A 7 12.83 -2.32 5.16
C TYR A 7 11.43 -1.83 5.49
N GLU A 8 11.29 -0.52 5.68
CA GLU A 8 10.03 0.10 6.03
C GLU A 8 9.70 1.27 5.10
N VAL A 9 8.40 1.48 4.90
CA VAL A 9 7.83 2.71 4.35
C VAL A 9 6.74 3.18 5.29
N HIS A 10 6.71 4.46 5.58
CA HIS A 10 5.70 5.07 6.44
C HIS A 10 5.04 6.27 5.76
N GLY A 11 3.91 6.71 6.30
CA GLY A 11 3.20 7.88 5.79
C GLY A 11 1.76 7.90 6.28
N ARG A 12 0.92 8.69 5.62
CA ARG A 12 -0.50 8.83 5.97
C ARG A 12 -1.42 8.45 4.83
N ILE A 13 -2.52 7.78 5.18
CA ILE A 13 -3.64 7.55 4.28
C ILE A 13 -4.63 8.71 4.41
N THR A 14 -4.95 9.33 3.29
CA THR A 14 -6.00 10.33 3.14
C THR A 14 -7.07 9.84 2.17
N ILE A 15 -8.26 10.43 2.20
CA ILE A 15 -9.33 10.18 1.22
C ILE A 15 -9.67 11.50 0.54
N LYS A 16 -9.75 11.48 -0.79
CA LYS A 16 -10.14 12.62 -1.62
C LYS A 16 -11.64 12.85 -1.53
N GLY A 17 -12.05 14.10 -1.33
CA GLY A 17 -13.46 14.50 -1.30
C GLY A 17 -14.04 14.47 0.11
N GLU A 18 -15.21 13.85 0.26
CA GLU A 18 -15.95 13.83 1.53
C GLU A 18 -15.29 12.88 2.55
N GLN A 19 -15.33 13.27 3.83
CA GLN A 19 -14.85 12.43 4.92
C GLN A 19 -15.70 11.16 5.03
N PRO A 20 -15.08 9.96 5.00
CA PRO A 20 -15.81 8.71 5.08
C PRO A 20 -16.44 8.55 6.47
N LYS A 21 -17.57 7.82 6.53
CA LYS A 21 -18.08 7.27 7.78
C LYS A 21 -17.74 5.79 7.81
N PHE A 22 -16.81 5.41 8.68
CA PHE A 22 -16.47 4.01 8.93
C PHE A 22 -17.40 3.39 9.96
N TYR A 23 -17.72 2.13 9.77
CA TYR A 23 -18.67 1.35 10.56
C TYR A 23 -17.97 0.37 11.53
N GLY A 24 -16.66 0.13 11.38
CA GLY A 24 -15.83 -0.67 12.30
C GLY A 24 -15.50 -2.09 11.79
N ASP A 25 -15.96 -2.40 10.58
CA ASP A 25 -15.70 -3.65 9.85
C ASP A 25 -14.88 -3.40 8.57
N GLU A 26 -14.47 -2.15 8.32
CA GLU A 26 -13.57 -1.83 7.22
C GLU A 26 -12.12 -2.22 7.53
N ILE A 27 -11.44 -2.64 6.48
CA ILE A 27 -10.04 -3.05 6.52
C ILE A 27 -9.28 -2.23 5.49
N LEU A 28 -8.27 -1.51 5.95
CA LEU A 28 -7.29 -0.83 5.14
C LEU A 28 -6.13 -1.79 4.86
N TYR A 29 -5.85 -2.03 3.58
CA TYR A 29 -4.73 -2.81 3.10
C TYR A 29 -3.72 -1.85 2.47
N ILE A 30 -2.44 -2.01 2.82
CA ILE A 30 -1.30 -1.35 2.19
C ILE A 30 -0.38 -2.45 1.67
N SER A 31 0.15 -2.31 0.46
CA SER A 31 1.05 -3.29 -0.13
C SER A 31 2.16 -2.64 -0.96
N VAL A 32 3.38 -3.13 -0.75
CA VAL A 32 4.57 -2.82 -1.55
C VAL A 32 4.74 -3.94 -2.58
N ARG A 33 4.80 -3.59 -3.86
CA ARG A 33 4.81 -4.54 -4.96
C ARG A 33 5.91 -4.25 -5.95
N ASP A 34 6.42 -5.31 -6.52
CA ASP A 34 7.23 -5.30 -7.71
C ASP A 34 6.31 -5.40 -8.93
N SER A 35 6.26 -4.29 -9.67
CA SER A 35 5.23 -3.99 -10.68
C SER A 35 5.77 -3.99 -12.11
N LEU A 36 7.05 -4.30 -12.33
CA LEU A 36 7.64 -4.39 -13.68
C LEU A 36 7.20 -5.63 -14.47
N ARG A 37 6.63 -6.63 -13.80
CA ARG A 37 6.15 -7.83 -14.48
C ARG A 37 4.84 -7.51 -15.19
N HIS A 38 4.93 -7.14 -16.46
CA HIS A 38 3.75 -6.96 -17.32
C HIS A 38 3.18 -8.29 -17.81
N ASP A 39 3.97 -9.37 -17.76
CA ASP A 39 3.67 -10.71 -18.26
C ASP A 39 3.19 -11.69 -17.17
N ALA A 40 3.15 -11.25 -15.92
CA ALA A 40 2.80 -12.10 -14.78
C ALA A 40 2.19 -11.26 -13.64
N PRO A 41 1.55 -11.89 -12.64
CA PRO A 41 1.10 -11.19 -11.45
C PRO A 41 2.26 -10.45 -10.78
N CYS A 42 2.00 -9.22 -10.34
CA CYS A 42 2.95 -8.44 -9.54
C CYS A 42 3.39 -9.23 -8.30
N ILE A 43 4.64 -9.07 -7.87
CA ILE A 43 5.15 -9.77 -6.69
C ILE A 43 4.94 -8.88 -5.47
N GLU A 44 4.17 -9.35 -4.48
CA GLU A 44 4.05 -8.64 -3.20
C GLU A 44 5.34 -8.79 -2.39
N LEU A 45 6.01 -7.67 -2.12
CA LEU A 45 7.23 -7.62 -1.31
C LEU A 45 6.89 -7.50 0.18
N GLY A 46 5.79 -6.82 0.50
CA GLY A 46 5.28 -6.65 1.84
C GLY A 46 3.87 -6.09 1.84
N SER A 47 3.15 -6.33 2.93
CA SER A 47 1.80 -5.82 3.14
C SER A 47 1.54 -5.51 4.61
N GLN A 48 0.65 -4.55 4.84
CA GLN A 48 0.13 -4.19 6.14
C GLN A 48 -1.39 -4.12 6.06
N THR A 49 -2.04 -4.62 7.11
CA THR A 49 -3.49 -4.59 7.26
C THR A 49 -3.84 -3.83 8.53
N ILE A 50 -4.71 -2.84 8.43
CA ILE A 50 -5.17 -2.00 9.54
C ILE A 50 -6.70 -2.10 9.59
N ARG A 51 -7.24 -2.54 10.73
CA ARG A 51 -8.69 -2.52 10.96
C ARG A 51 -9.11 -1.09 11.31
N LEU A 52 -10.12 -0.58 10.59
CA LEU A 52 -10.64 0.75 10.84
C LEU A 52 -11.75 0.68 11.89
N TYR A 53 -11.76 1.64 12.80
CA TYR A 53 -12.76 1.74 13.85
C TYR A 53 -13.94 2.58 13.40
N ARG A 54 -15.09 2.33 14.03
CA ARG A 54 -16.28 3.14 13.83
C ARG A 54 -15.96 4.61 14.09
N GLU A 55 -16.39 5.48 13.19
CA GLU A 55 -16.21 6.94 13.28
C GLU A 55 -14.74 7.38 13.35
N GLN A 56 -13.79 6.52 12.96
CA GLN A 56 -12.39 6.89 12.86
C GLN A 56 -12.20 8.01 11.84
N SER A 57 -11.41 9.02 12.21
CA SER A 57 -11.06 10.12 11.32
C SER A 57 -9.84 9.80 10.47
N ILE A 58 -9.80 10.40 9.29
CA ILE A 58 -8.64 10.47 8.40
C ILE A 58 -7.88 11.78 8.73
N PRO A 59 -6.53 11.85 8.65
CA PRO A 59 -5.60 10.83 8.14
C PRO A 59 -5.35 9.65 9.08
N ILE A 60 -4.92 8.52 8.51
CA ILE A 60 -4.46 7.33 9.24
C ILE A 60 -2.98 7.12 8.97
N ASP A 61 -2.15 7.12 10.01
CA ASP A 61 -0.73 6.77 9.89
C ASP A 61 -0.57 5.28 9.56
N TYR A 62 0.39 4.95 8.70
CA TYR A 62 0.75 3.58 8.36
C TYR A 62 2.26 3.37 8.39
N GLN A 63 2.66 2.10 8.54
CA GLN A 63 4.04 1.65 8.50
C GLN A 63 4.08 0.25 7.90
N CYS A 64 4.41 0.17 6.61
CA CYS A 64 4.45 -1.09 5.88
C CYS A 64 5.89 -1.62 5.84
N LEU A 65 6.09 -2.82 6.37
CA LEU A 65 7.36 -3.53 6.26
C LEU A 65 7.40 -4.33 4.95
N TYR A 66 8.56 -4.39 4.31
CA TYR A 66 8.76 -5.16 3.09
C TYR A 66 10.15 -5.80 3.04
N ASP A 67 10.26 -6.87 2.25
CA ASP A 67 11.52 -7.57 1.99
C ASP A 67 11.94 -7.35 0.53
N PRO A 68 13.00 -6.56 0.26
CA PRO A 68 13.45 -6.29 -1.09
C PRO A 68 14.05 -7.51 -1.80
N TYR A 69 14.46 -8.55 -1.06
CA TYR A 69 15.02 -9.77 -1.64
C TYR A 69 13.97 -10.68 -2.28
N ARG A 70 12.68 -10.38 -2.06
CA ARG A 70 11.57 -11.08 -2.73
C ARG A 70 11.34 -10.60 -4.17
N ALA A 71 11.96 -9.50 -4.57
CA ALA A 71 11.81 -8.94 -5.90
C ALA A 71 12.41 -9.86 -6.98
N HIS A 72 11.92 -9.77 -8.22
CA HIS A 72 12.33 -10.68 -9.31
C HIS A 72 13.77 -10.46 -9.79
N MET A 73 14.35 -9.30 -9.49
CA MET A 73 15.75 -8.96 -9.75
C MET A 73 16.27 -8.07 -8.60
N LYS A 74 17.51 -7.56 -8.70
CA LYS A 74 18.08 -6.78 -7.61
C LYS A 74 17.25 -5.53 -7.34
N PHE A 75 16.81 -5.37 -6.09
CA PHE A 75 15.98 -4.24 -5.69
C PHE A 75 16.60 -2.87 -5.99
N SER A 76 17.93 -2.75 -5.87
CA SER A 76 18.68 -1.52 -6.24
C SER A 76 18.58 -1.16 -7.72
N GLU A 77 18.34 -2.14 -8.60
CA GLU A 77 18.17 -1.94 -10.03
C GLU A 77 16.69 -1.59 -10.32
N ILE A 78 15.74 -2.33 -9.76
CA ILE A 78 14.29 -2.08 -9.95
C ILE A 78 13.87 -0.71 -9.43
N LYS A 79 14.40 -0.29 -8.27
CA LYS A 79 14.07 1.02 -7.65
C LYS A 79 14.46 2.20 -8.56
N THR A 80 15.37 2.01 -9.52
CA THR A 80 15.74 3.06 -10.49
C THR A 80 14.76 3.16 -11.66
N ILE A 81 13.91 2.16 -11.86
CA ILE A 81 12.95 2.12 -12.96
C ILE A 81 11.63 2.76 -12.48
N PRO A 82 11.14 3.83 -13.14
CA PRO A 82 9.86 4.44 -12.79
C PRO A 82 8.73 3.41 -12.82
N GLY A 83 7.96 3.33 -11.73
CA GLY A 83 6.88 2.34 -11.58
C GLY A 83 7.37 0.91 -11.32
N GLY A 84 8.68 0.70 -11.11
CA GLY A 84 9.20 -0.64 -10.93
C GLY A 84 8.86 -1.27 -9.58
N ILE A 85 8.97 -0.49 -8.52
CA ILE A 85 8.40 -0.82 -7.21
C ILE A 85 7.32 0.20 -6.90
N THR A 86 6.09 -0.27 -6.68
CA THR A 86 4.96 0.59 -6.34
C THR A 86 4.37 0.27 -4.98
N LEU A 87 3.81 1.31 -4.38
CA LEU A 87 2.99 1.24 -3.19
C LEU A 87 1.53 1.38 -3.61
N SER A 88 0.66 0.67 -2.91
CA SER A 88 -0.78 0.75 -3.14
C SER A 88 -1.52 0.58 -1.83
N ALA A 89 -2.68 1.22 -1.72
CA ALA A 89 -3.55 1.08 -0.58
C ALA A 89 -5.01 1.03 -1.02
N ARG A 90 -5.80 0.29 -0.26
CA ARG A 90 -7.24 0.13 -0.51
C ARG A 90 -7.99 -0.14 0.78
N ILE A 91 -9.25 0.25 0.82
CA ILE A 91 -10.15 -0.04 1.93
C ILE A 91 -11.26 -0.93 1.40
N GLU A 92 -11.48 -2.05 2.09
CA GLU A 92 -12.55 -3.00 1.80
C GLU A 92 -13.47 -3.16 3.01
N ARG A 93 -14.70 -3.61 2.75
CA ARG A 93 -15.64 -4.04 3.78
C ARG A 93 -16.41 -5.24 3.27
N ASN A 94 -16.35 -6.37 3.98
CA ASN A 94 -17.00 -7.62 3.56
C ASN A 94 -16.67 -7.97 2.10
N GLU A 95 -15.37 -7.95 1.76
CA GLU A 95 -14.81 -8.21 0.41
C GLU A 95 -15.23 -7.19 -0.67
N LYS A 96 -16.03 -6.19 -0.34
CA LYS A 96 -16.36 -5.09 -1.24
C LYS A 96 -15.31 -4.00 -1.15
N LEU A 97 -14.66 -3.70 -2.27
CA LEU A 97 -13.78 -2.56 -2.42
C LEU A 97 -14.57 -1.25 -2.28
N LEU A 98 -14.12 -0.36 -1.39
CA LEU A 98 -14.75 0.93 -1.12
C LEU A 98 -13.88 2.11 -1.58
N TYR A 99 -12.58 2.02 -1.31
CA TYR A 99 -11.61 3.07 -1.66
C TYR A 99 -10.31 2.46 -2.18
N ILE A 100 -9.65 3.13 -3.11
CA ILE A 100 -8.38 2.68 -3.71
C ILE A 100 -7.53 3.90 -4.11
N ASN A 101 -6.20 3.76 -4.17
CA ASN A 101 -5.38 4.73 -4.87
C ASN A 101 -5.50 4.52 -6.39
N ASP A 102 -5.86 5.55 -7.13
CA ASP A 102 -6.04 5.52 -8.59
C ASP A 102 -4.76 5.80 -9.39
N THR A 103 -3.65 6.04 -8.68
CA THR A 103 -2.36 6.40 -9.24
C THR A 103 -1.29 5.42 -8.79
N ASP A 104 -0.35 5.10 -9.70
CA ASP A 104 0.84 4.32 -9.35
C ASP A 104 1.77 5.17 -8.47
N ILE A 105 2.01 4.71 -7.24
CA ILE A 105 2.83 5.43 -6.27
C ILE A 105 4.21 4.80 -6.23
N PRO A 106 5.29 5.48 -6.69
CA PRO A 106 6.63 4.94 -6.60
C PRO A 106 7.06 4.81 -5.13
N LEU A 107 7.78 3.74 -4.80
CA LEU A 107 8.24 3.50 -3.45
C LEU A 107 9.34 4.49 -3.04
N VAL A 108 9.04 5.30 -2.03
CA VAL A 108 9.97 6.15 -1.27
C VAL A 108 9.77 5.89 0.22
N ASP A 109 10.71 6.30 1.06
CA ASP A 109 10.72 5.91 2.48
C ASP A 109 9.58 6.55 3.29
N ASN A 110 9.14 7.76 2.88
CA ASN A 110 8.01 8.49 3.46
C ASN A 110 7.07 9.03 2.36
N ILE A 111 5.82 8.57 2.34
CA ILE A 111 4.84 9.01 1.34
C ILE A 111 3.41 8.99 1.86
N ASP A 112 2.70 10.10 1.67
CA ASP A 112 1.26 10.14 1.92
C ASP A 112 0.52 9.53 0.70
N ILE A 113 -0.46 8.66 0.97
CA ILE A 113 -1.31 8.05 -0.05
C ILE A 113 -2.69 8.71 0.02
N GLN A 114 -3.21 9.13 -1.14
CA GLN A 114 -4.58 9.59 -1.26
C GLN A 114 -5.42 8.50 -1.93
N LEU A 115 -6.52 8.10 -1.29
CA LEU A 115 -7.49 7.17 -1.82
C LEU A 115 -8.68 7.92 -2.42
N VAL A 116 -9.26 7.33 -3.46
CA VAL A 116 -10.52 7.76 -4.07
C VAL A 116 -11.60 6.72 -3.81
N LYS A 117 -12.85 7.16 -3.76
CA LYS A 117 -14.02 6.28 -3.62
C LYS A 117 -14.25 5.52 -4.93
N VAL A 118 -14.53 4.23 -4.82
CA VAL A 118 -14.94 3.39 -5.96
C VAL A 118 -16.45 3.51 -6.15
N GLU A 119 -16.89 3.73 -7.40
CA GLU A 119 -18.31 3.82 -7.78
C GLU A 119 -19.03 2.46 -7.76
#